data_AF-A0A9E0YM15-F1
#
_entry.id   AF-A0A9E0YM15-F1
#
_cell.length_a   1.000
_cell.length_b   1.000
_cell.length_c   1.000
_cell.angle_alpha   90.00
_cell.angle_beta   90.00
_cell.angle_gamma   90.00
#
_symmetry.space_group_name_H-M   'P 1'
#
loop_
_entity.id
_entity.type
_entity.pdbx_description
1 polymer ?
#
loop_
_entity_poly.entity_id
_entity_poly.type
_entity_poly.pdbx_seq_one_letter_code
_entity_poly.pdbx_strand_id
1 'polypeptide(L)'
;MQTTIYYREEDQYLIDKLEKKANRERKSKSSCLLSIVEEYFEAENRVGEILTDMGALTKGKLEDGLDKQSNKKNGKKIGDILVEEDYIRGVDLDRALQVQGKSDER
;
A
#
# COMPACT_ATOMS: atom_id res chain seq x y z
N MET A 1 -6.55 -0.95 -16.65
CA MET A 1 -5.52 -0.55 -17.62
C MET A 1 -4.66 -1.76 -17.93
N GLN A 2 -4.37 -2.06 -19.19
CA GLN A 2 -3.51 -3.19 -19.57
C GLN A 2 -2.11 -2.66 -19.87
N THR A 3 -1.09 -3.20 -19.20
CA THR A 3 0.33 -2.86 -19.41
C THR A 3 1.06 -4.10 -19.91
N THR A 4 1.82 -3.96 -20.99
CA THR A 4 2.71 -5.00 -21.50
C THR A 4 4.13 -4.72 -21.02
N ILE A 5 4.78 -5.71 -20.43
CA ILE A 5 6.16 -5.61 -19.93
C ILE A 5 7.06 -6.41 -20.86
N TYR A 6 8.05 -5.73 -21.44
CA TYR A 6 9.07 -6.34 -22.29
C TYR A 6 10.31 -6.61 -21.45
N TYR A 7 10.86 -7.82 -21.57
CA TYR A 7 12.09 -8.24 -20.91
C TYR A 7 12.91 -9.09 -21.89
N ARG A 8 14.23 -9.16 -21.67
CA ARG A 8 15.17 -9.87 -22.54
C ARG A 8 15.40 -11.30 -22.04
N GLU A 9 16.07 -12.12 -22.84
CA GLU A 9 16.46 -13.48 -22.42
C GLU A 9 17.31 -13.46 -21.14
N GLU A 10 18.16 -12.44 -20.97
CA GLU A 10 18.97 -12.21 -19.75
C GLU A 10 18.12 -11.97 -18.49
N ASP A 11 16.86 -11.54 -18.62
CA ASP A 11 15.94 -11.28 -17.51
C ASP A 11 15.11 -12.51 -17.13
N GLN A 12 15.21 -13.62 -17.87
CA GLN A 12 14.37 -14.81 -17.67
C GLN A 12 14.43 -15.34 -16.22
N TYR A 13 15.59 -15.22 -15.57
CA TYR A 13 15.75 -15.62 -14.17
C TYR A 13 14.87 -14.83 -13.20
N LEU A 14 14.52 -13.57 -13.51
CA LEU A 14 13.60 -12.76 -12.70
C LEU A 14 12.16 -13.25 -12.86
N ILE A 15 11.77 -13.60 -14.09
CA ILE A 15 10.45 -14.15 -14.39
C ILE A 15 10.26 -15.48 -13.66
N ASP A 16 11.26 -16.36 -13.71
CA ASP A 16 11.20 -17.65 -13.00
C ASP A 16 11.07 -17.46 -11.46
N LYS A 17 11.75 -16.45 -10.90
CA LYS A 17 11.62 -16.09 -9.48
C LYS A 17 10.21 -15.56 -9.17
N LEU A 18 9.68 -14.68 -10.02
CA LEU A 18 8.32 -14.14 -9.88
C LEU A 18 7.28 -15.27 -9.89
N GLU A 19 7.38 -16.21 -10.82
CA GLU A 19 6.46 -17.35 -10.92
C GLU A 19 6.49 -18.23 -9.68
N LYS A 20 7.70 -18.55 -9.17
CA LYS A 20 7.86 -19.31 -7.93
C LYS A 20 7.22 -18.58 -6.74
N LYS A 21 7.42 -17.26 -6.61
CA LYS A 21 6.80 -16.45 -5.54
C LYS A 21 5.28 -16.41 -5.69
N ALA A 22 4.77 -16.18 -6.90
CA ALA A 22 3.34 -16.15 -7.19
C ALA A 22 2.64 -17.47 -6.85
N ASN A 23 3.23 -18.60 -7.23
CA ASN A 23 2.71 -19.93 -6.90
C ASN A 23 2.68 -20.17 -5.38
N ARG A 24 3.75 -19.82 -4.67
CA ARG A 24 3.83 -19.95 -3.20
C ARG A 24 2.76 -19.12 -2.49
N GLU A 25 2.49 -17.92 -2.99
CA GLU A 25 1.48 -17.01 -2.45
C GLU A 25 0.07 -17.26 -2.97
N ARG A 26 -0.12 -18.25 -3.87
CA ARG A 26 -1.39 -18.53 -4.57
C ARG A 26 -1.97 -17.27 -5.25
N LYS A 27 -1.10 -16.46 -5.85
CA LYS A 27 -1.43 -15.24 -6.60
C LYS A 27 -1.18 -15.42 -8.09
N SER A 28 -1.82 -14.60 -8.91
CA SER A 28 -1.43 -14.47 -10.32
C SER A 28 -0.06 -13.81 -10.45
N LYS A 29 0.65 -14.07 -11.57
CA LYS A 29 1.94 -13.43 -11.86
C LYS A 29 1.83 -11.90 -11.84
N SER A 30 0.78 -11.35 -12.46
CA SER A 30 0.53 -9.91 -12.49
C SER A 30 0.31 -9.34 -11.10
N SER A 31 -0.51 -9.99 -10.25
CA SER A 31 -0.73 -9.52 -8.88
C SER A 31 0.55 -9.60 -8.04
N CYS A 32 1.33 -10.67 -8.18
CA CYS A 32 2.60 -10.80 -7.48
C CYS A 32 3.60 -9.72 -7.92
N LEU A 33 3.67 -9.43 -9.22
CA LEU A 33 4.54 -8.40 -9.76
C LEU A 33 4.15 -7.02 -9.25
N LEU A 34 2.86 -6.68 -9.28
CA LEU A 34 2.37 -5.41 -8.75
C LEU A 34 2.68 -5.28 -7.25
N SER A 35 2.52 -6.35 -6.46
CA SER A 35 2.89 -6.31 -5.04
C SER A 35 4.39 -6.07 -4.81
N ILE A 36 5.27 -6.63 -5.65
CA ILE A 36 6.72 -6.38 -5.56
C ILE A 36 7.04 -4.92 -5.90
N VAL A 37 6.38 -4.37 -6.93
CA VAL A 37 6.57 -2.97 -7.32
C VAL A 37 6.06 -2.02 -6.24
N GLU A 38 4.88 -2.29 -5.68
CA GLU A 38 4.33 -1.54 -4.55
C GLU A 38 5.26 -1.60 -3.34
N GLU A 39 5.70 -2.79 -2.94
CA GLU A 39 6.65 -2.98 -1.84
C GLU A 39 7.96 -2.19 -2.09
N TYR A 40 8.47 -2.20 -3.32
CA TYR A 40 9.70 -1.47 -3.67
C TYR A 40 9.58 0.05 -3.51
N PHE A 41 8.44 0.64 -3.88
CA PHE A 41 8.26 2.09 -3.83
C PHE A 41 7.74 2.60 -2.48
N GLU A 42 6.96 1.79 -1.76
CA GLU A 42 6.13 2.28 -0.65
C GLU A 42 6.48 1.69 0.73
N ALA A 43 7.38 0.70 0.82
CA ALA A 43 7.62 0.00 2.08
C ALA A 43 8.12 0.90 3.23
N GLU A 44 8.81 1.99 2.93
CA GLU A 44 9.31 2.95 3.94
C GLU A 44 8.32 4.08 4.24
N ASN A 45 7.24 4.18 3.47
CA ASN A 45 6.29 5.29 3.58
C ASN A 45 5.32 5.11 4.75
N ARG A 46 4.87 6.23 5.30
CA ARG A 46 3.81 6.26 6.31
C ARG A 46 2.46 5.98 5.64
N VAL A 47 1.52 5.37 6.37
CA VAL A 47 0.20 5.02 5.83
C VAL A 47 -0.53 6.21 5.19
N GLY A 48 -0.35 7.43 5.73
CA GLY A 48 -0.92 8.64 5.14
C GLY A 48 -0.29 9.06 3.81
N GLU A 49 1.02 8.81 3.64
CA GLU A 49 1.75 9.05 2.39
C GLU A 49 1.30 8.03 1.33
N ILE A 50 1.27 6.74 1.69
CA ILE A 50 0.77 5.66 0.82
C ILE A 50 -0.67 5.95 0.35
N LEU A 51 -1.56 6.37 1.25
CA LEU A 51 -2.94 6.75 0.89
C LEU A 51 -3.00 7.95 -0.06
N THR A 52 -2.03 8.86 0.03
CA THR A 52 -1.91 10.02 -0.87
C THR A 52 -1.41 9.60 -2.25
N ASP A 53 -0.41 8.73 -2.31
CA ASP A 53 0.17 8.22 -3.56
C ASP A 53 -0.81 7.31 -4.31
N MET A 54 -1.65 6.57 -3.57
CA MET A 54 -2.80 5.84 -4.12
C MET A 54 -3.91 6.77 -4.67
N GLY A 55 -3.87 8.07 -4.37
CA GLY A 55 -4.92 9.04 -4.71
C GLY A 55 -6.20 8.91 -3.89
N ALA A 56 -6.20 8.09 -2.83
CA ALA A 56 -7.33 7.90 -1.93
C ALA A 56 -7.49 9.08 -0.95
N LEU A 57 -6.39 9.78 -0.66
CA LEU A 57 -6.33 10.91 0.27
C LEU A 57 -5.65 12.11 -0.37
N THR A 58 -6.16 13.30 -0.10
CA THR A 58 -5.49 14.56 -0.49
C THR A 58 -4.59 15.05 0.63
N LYS A 59 -3.48 15.74 0.31
CA LYS A 59 -2.58 16.34 1.32
C LYS A 59 -3.29 17.19 2.37
N GLY A 60 -4.23 18.05 1.97
CA GLY A 60 -4.98 18.89 2.94
C GLY A 60 -5.84 18.08 3.92
N LYS A 61 -6.44 16.97 3.48
CA LYS A 61 -7.17 16.06 4.37
C LYS A 61 -6.24 15.27 5.30
N LEU A 62 -5.03 14.94 4.82
CA LEU A 62 -4.02 14.31 5.66
C LEU A 62 -3.55 15.26 6.77
N GLU A 63 -3.29 16.53 6.43
CA GLU A 63 -2.90 17.57 7.39
C GLU A 63 -3.99 17.77 8.45
N ASP A 64 -5.25 17.94 8.04
CA ASP A 64 -6.37 18.05 8.99
C ASP A 64 -6.50 16.80 9.90
N GLY A 65 -6.33 15.61 9.34
CA GLY A 65 -6.31 14.36 10.11
C GLY A 65 -5.18 14.31 11.15
N LEU A 66 -3.99 14.79 10.81
CA LEU A 66 -2.84 14.87 11.72
C LEU A 66 -3.05 15.92 12.81
N ASP A 67 -3.65 17.06 12.48
CA ASP A 67 -4.03 18.08 13.46
C ASP A 67 -5.06 17.53 14.44
N LYS A 68 -6.05 16.77 13.96
CA LYS A 68 -7.01 16.06 14.83
C LYS A 68 -6.33 14.99 15.67
N GLN A 69 -5.32 14.29 15.15
CA GLN A 69 -4.57 13.29 15.90
C GLN A 69 -3.78 13.91 17.06
N SER A 70 -3.07 15.01 16.80
CA SER A 70 -2.24 15.68 17.81
C SER A 70 -3.08 16.28 18.94
N ASN A 71 -4.30 16.75 18.64
CA ASN A 71 -5.23 17.32 19.61
C ASN A 71 -5.95 16.25 20.47
N LYS A 72 -5.98 14.98 20.03
CA LYS A 72 -6.63 13.89 20.78
C LYS A 72 -5.68 13.25 21.78
N LYS A 73 -6.04 13.29 23.07
CA LYS A 73 -5.24 12.70 24.18
C LYS A 73 -5.21 11.16 24.21
N ASN A 74 -5.99 10.49 23.37
CA ASN A 74 -6.20 9.04 23.43
C ASN A 74 -5.21 8.21 22.60
N GLY A 75 -4.25 8.84 21.92
CA GLY A 75 -3.23 8.11 21.13
C GLY A 75 -3.81 7.35 19.93
N LYS A 76 -4.94 7.79 19.40
CA LYS A 76 -5.60 7.14 18.26
C LYS A 76 -4.72 7.16 17.00
N LYS A 77 -4.80 6.10 16.18
CA LYS A 77 -4.03 6.02 14.92
C LYS A 77 -4.63 6.94 13.86
N ILE A 78 -3.77 7.51 13.03
CA ILE A 78 -4.17 8.41 11.94
C ILE A 78 -5.15 7.71 10.98
N GLY A 79 -4.93 6.44 10.65
CA GLY A 79 -5.83 5.67 9.77
C GLY A 79 -7.26 5.62 10.27
N ASP A 80 -7.45 5.34 11.57
CA ASP A 80 -8.80 5.29 12.18
C ASP A 80 -9.47 6.67 12.15
N ILE A 81 -8.71 7.74 12.36
CA ILE A 81 -9.21 9.12 12.29
C ILE A 81 -9.67 9.43 10.86
N LEU A 82 -8.87 9.10 9.85
CA LEU A 82 -9.20 9.37 8.45
C LEU A 82 -10.46 8.63 7.99
N VAL A 83 -10.73 7.43 8.52
CA VAL A 83 -11.97 6.68 8.23
C VAL A 83 -13.17 7.31 8.96
N GLU A 84 -13.01 7.69 10.23
CA GLU A 84 -14.11 8.31 11.00
C GLU A 84 -14.53 9.68 10.46
N GLU A 85 -13.58 10.45 9.92
CA GLU A 85 -13.83 11.74 9.30
C GLU A 85 -14.33 11.61 7.84
N ASP A 86 -14.54 10.38 7.34
CA ASP A 86 -14.97 10.06 5.97
C ASP A 86 -14.00 10.60 4.89
N TYR A 87 -12.71 10.68 5.22
CA TYR A 87 -11.67 11.14 4.30
C TYR A 87 -11.20 10.05 3.35
N ILE A 88 -11.25 8.80 3.83
CA ILE A 88 -10.93 7.58 3.09
C ILE A 88 -11.96 6.50 3.46
N ARG A 89 -12.11 5.47 2.62
CA ARG A 89 -12.90 4.29 2.98
C ARG A 89 -12.04 3.30 3.76
N GLY A 90 -12.65 2.44 4.57
CA GLY A 90 -11.93 1.37 5.28
C GLY A 90 -11.11 0.48 4.34
N VAL A 91 -11.64 0.19 3.15
CA VAL A 91 -10.93 -0.60 2.12
C VAL A 91 -9.65 0.08 1.61
N ASP A 92 -9.60 1.42 1.59
CA ASP A 92 -8.42 2.17 1.19
C ASP A 92 -7.35 2.08 2.28
N LEU A 93 -7.76 2.16 3.55
CA LEU A 93 -6.88 1.99 4.70
C LEU A 93 -6.30 0.58 4.77
N ASP A 94 -7.13 -0.45 4.59
CA ASP A 94 -6.68 -1.85 4.60
C ASP A 94 -5.63 -2.08 3.51
N ARG A 95 -5.85 -1.51 2.32
CA ARG A 95 -4.91 -1.62 1.21
C ARG A 95 -3.59 -0.91 1.52
N ALA A 96 -3.62 0.30 2.06
CA ALA A 96 -2.41 1.03 2.43
C ALA A 96 -1.61 0.33 3.55
N LEU A 97 -2.29 -0.32 4.51
CA LEU A 97 -1.64 -1.09 5.57
C LEU A 97 -0.97 -2.38 5.05
N GLN A 98 -1.58 -3.05 4.07
CA GLN A 98 -0.94 -4.17 3.37
C GLN A 98 0.35 -3.74 2.68
N VAL A 99 0.31 -2.60 1.99
CA VAL A 99 1.47 -2.02 1.28
C VAL A 99 2.56 -1.59 2.25
N GLN A 100 2.21 -0.99 3.39
CA GLN A 100 3.16 -0.64 4.45
C GLN A 100 3.86 -1.89 5.06
N GLY A 101 3.45 -3.11 4.71
CA GLY A 101 4.03 -4.34 5.26
C GLY A 101 3.58 -4.63 6.69
N LYS A 102 2.54 -3.95 7.20
CA LYS A 102 1.90 -4.29 8.48
C LYS A 102 0.79 -5.30 8.27
N SER A 103 1.16 -6.46 7.74
CA SER A 103 0.30 -7.64 7.77
C SER A 103 0.80 -8.53 8.91
N ASP A 104 0.07 -8.51 10.03
CA ASP A 104 0.14 -9.43 11.17
C ASP A 104 1.41 -9.49 12.05
N GLU A 105 1.51 -8.54 12.98
CA GLU A 105 2.05 -8.78 14.34
C GLU A 105 1.12 -8.13 15.37
N ARG A 106 0.03 -8.83 15.74
CA ARG A 106 -0.70 -8.64 16.99
C ARG A 106 -1.23 -9.98 17.49
#